data_AF-A0A640VU81-F1
#
_entry.id   AF-A0A640VU81-F1
#
_cell.length_a   1.000
_cell.length_b   1.000
_cell.length_c   1.000
_cell.angle_alpha   90.00
_cell.angle_beta   90.00
_cell.angle_gamma   90.00
#
_symmetry.space_group_name_H-M   'P 1'
#
loop_
_entity.id
_entity.type
_entity.pdbx_description
1 polymer ?
#
loop_
_entity_poly.entity_id
_entity_poly.type
_entity_poly.pdbx_seq_one_letter_code
_entity_poly.pdbx_strand_id
1 'polypeptide(L)'
;MNVSQFELIFKPQSPEGPADTVLQGYFLKISNLEDQALSFRLDFTTSPITDPDRSLFDNTVVFVDTPGEDNAPGTFTLVADVDAKSFRLNPLVTVPAHGTALVAVLPSDPFAMPGCTPPTPDFECRGYVDISLPALFQFVPGPGGFGVFQQVAQSDTPVDVLLTPQNRATYFKPEGSIGAQTQSSLPLANGAGKMSIEPGQPFGLGGAALQASELDDLVADLPESAVRPALLATLMGQIDGDKMDLVAFNATLQAAGINLALEPRKSQAQKKSKAPRPETV
;
A
#
# COMPACT_ATOMS: atom_id res chain seq x y z
N MET A 1 -3.83 12.10 -0.08
CA MET A 1 -3.78 13.50 0.41
C MET A 1 -2.33 13.83 0.66
N ASN A 2 -1.82 14.91 0.07
CA ASN A 2 -0.41 15.28 0.17
C ASN A 2 -0.02 15.59 1.62
N VAL A 3 1.04 14.92 2.09
CA VAL A 3 1.63 15.11 3.42
C VAL A 3 2.74 16.16 3.35
N SER A 4 3.79 15.86 2.60
CA SER A 4 4.95 16.74 2.43
C SER A 4 5.77 16.28 1.23
N GLN A 5 6.77 17.09 0.86
CA GLN A 5 7.87 16.59 0.04
C GLN A 5 8.69 15.55 0.81
N PHE A 6 9.48 14.75 0.10
CA PHE A 6 10.54 13.93 0.67
C PHE A 6 11.81 14.03 -0.17
N GLU A 7 12.94 13.74 0.46
CA GLU A 7 14.24 13.67 -0.19
C GLU A 7 15.10 12.59 0.46
N LEU A 8 15.51 11.62 -0.35
CA LEU A 8 16.46 10.57 0.02
C LEU A 8 17.77 10.83 -0.71
N ILE A 9 18.88 10.91 0.02
CA ILE A 9 20.20 11.21 -0.56
C ILE A 9 21.23 10.28 0.03
N PHE A 10 22.12 9.77 -0.82
CA PHE A 10 23.42 9.24 -0.45
C PHE A 10 24.50 9.74 -1.43
N LYS A 11 25.07 10.93 -1.16
CA LYS A 11 26.00 11.65 -2.07
C LYS A 11 26.97 12.55 -1.28
N PRO A 12 28.09 12.99 -1.87
CA PRO A 12 28.88 14.10 -1.32
C PRO A 12 28.04 15.36 -1.17
N GLN A 13 28.21 16.10 -0.06
CA GLN A 13 27.49 17.35 0.17
C GLN A 13 27.86 18.46 -0.82
N SER A 14 29.12 18.50 -1.24
CA SER A 14 29.59 19.46 -2.22
C SER A 14 29.71 18.79 -3.60
N PRO A 15 29.25 19.45 -4.68
CA PRO A 15 29.50 18.97 -6.03
C PRO A 15 30.99 19.07 -6.42
N GLU A 16 31.78 19.86 -5.70
CA GLU A 16 33.20 20.06 -5.98
C GLU A 16 34.07 20.02 -4.71
N GLY A 17 35.26 19.44 -4.84
CA GLY A 17 36.25 19.35 -3.75
C GLY A 17 35.95 18.28 -2.70
N PRO A 18 36.80 18.16 -1.66
CA PRO A 18 36.57 17.23 -0.56
C PRO A 18 35.33 17.64 0.24
N ALA A 19 34.37 16.73 0.37
CA ALA A 19 33.16 16.94 1.15
C ALA A 19 32.74 15.67 1.89
N ASP A 20 32.05 15.87 3.01
CA ASP A 20 31.39 14.79 3.72
C ASP A 20 30.31 14.17 2.82
N THR A 21 30.13 12.86 2.93
CA THR A 21 29.01 12.15 2.31
C THR A 21 27.79 12.28 3.21
N VAL A 22 26.68 12.78 2.68
CA VAL A 22 25.41 12.80 3.40
C VAL A 22 24.63 11.54 3.11
N LEU A 23 24.15 10.90 4.17
CA LEU A 23 23.06 9.94 4.12
C LEU A 23 21.83 10.59 4.72
N GLN A 24 20.81 10.87 3.90
CA GLN A 24 19.55 11.44 4.33
C GLN A 24 18.40 10.49 4.05
N GLY A 25 17.59 10.27 5.08
CA GLY A 25 16.34 9.52 5.00
C GLY A 25 15.13 10.40 5.33
N TYR A 26 13.97 9.94 4.89
CA TYR A 26 12.67 10.54 5.19
C TYR A 26 12.00 9.79 6.34
N PHE A 27 11.44 10.55 7.28
CA PHE A 27 10.80 10.03 8.48
C PHE A 27 9.43 10.67 8.64
N LEU A 28 8.36 9.89 8.69
CA LEU A 28 7.01 10.36 8.94
C LEU A 28 6.50 9.78 10.26
N LYS A 29 6.28 10.65 11.24
CA LYS A 29 5.51 10.28 12.43
C LYS A 29 4.02 10.49 12.16
N ILE A 30 3.22 9.46 12.46
CA ILE A 30 1.77 9.48 12.41
C ILE A 30 1.26 9.28 13.83
N SER A 31 0.49 10.23 14.36
CA SER A 31 -0.26 10.04 15.61
C SER A 31 -1.75 9.94 15.31
N ASN A 32 -2.34 8.82 15.69
CA ASN A 32 -3.78 8.58 15.58
C ASN A 32 -4.49 9.23 16.78
N LEU A 33 -5.45 10.12 16.54
CA LEU A 33 -6.21 10.78 17.62
C LEU A 33 -7.56 10.11 17.90
N GLU A 34 -7.89 9.06 17.16
CA GLU A 34 -9.16 8.33 17.27
C GLU A 34 -9.11 7.24 18.35
N ASP A 35 -10.30 6.85 18.81
CA ASP A 35 -10.53 5.79 19.81
C ASP A 35 -10.41 4.36 19.23
N GLN A 36 -10.00 4.22 17.97
CA GLN A 36 -9.84 2.95 17.28
C GLN A 36 -8.52 2.88 16.52
N ALA A 37 -8.01 1.68 16.30
CA ALA A 37 -6.85 1.48 15.45
C ALA A 37 -7.19 1.82 13.98
N LEU A 38 -6.26 2.47 13.28
CA LEU A 38 -6.42 2.86 11.89
C LEU A 38 -5.22 2.36 11.07
N SER A 39 -5.50 1.86 9.87
CA SER A 39 -4.50 1.39 8.91
C SER A 39 -4.37 2.39 7.77
N PHE A 40 -3.21 3.05 7.67
CA PHE A 40 -2.95 4.08 6.68
C PHE A 40 -2.20 3.53 5.47
N ARG A 41 -2.55 4.02 4.29
CA ARG A 41 -1.74 3.83 3.07
C ARG A 41 -0.83 5.04 2.90
N LEU A 42 0.42 4.77 2.54
CA LEU A 42 1.38 5.78 2.11
C LEU A 42 1.82 5.49 0.68
N ASP A 43 1.74 6.50 -0.18
CA ASP A 43 2.22 6.44 -1.55
C ASP A 43 3.31 7.50 -1.74
N PHE A 44 4.47 7.08 -2.24
CA PHE A 44 5.62 7.93 -2.49
C PHE A 44 5.70 8.20 -3.99
N THR A 45 5.38 9.41 -4.40
CA THR A 45 5.50 9.82 -5.80
C THR A 45 6.82 10.52 -6.05
N THR A 46 7.63 9.98 -6.95
CA THR A 46 8.94 10.52 -7.33
C THR A 46 8.84 11.54 -8.45
N SER A 47 9.82 12.42 -8.51
CA SER A 47 10.09 13.19 -9.72
C SER A 47 10.45 12.23 -10.87
N PRO A 48 10.24 12.60 -12.15
CA PRO A 48 10.61 11.74 -13.26
C PRO A 48 12.09 11.32 -13.18
N ILE A 49 12.33 10.03 -13.04
CA ILE A 49 13.67 9.43 -12.98
C ILE A 49 13.86 8.61 -14.24
N THR A 50 14.95 8.86 -14.94
CA THR A 50 15.37 8.08 -16.12
C THR A 50 16.45 7.06 -15.80
N ASP A 51 17.04 7.16 -14.60
CA ASP A 51 18.12 6.32 -14.12
C ASP A 51 17.56 5.30 -13.11
N PRO A 52 17.51 4.00 -13.44
CA PRO A 52 16.98 2.98 -12.54
C PRO A 52 17.66 2.95 -11.17
N ASP A 53 18.94 3.29 -11.09
CA ASP A 53 19.72 3.30 -9.84
C ASP A 53 19.33 4.48 -8.93
N ARG A 54 18.47 5.38 -9.41
CA ARG A 54 17.90 6.52 -8.66
C ARG A 54 16.40 6.36 -8.43
N SER A 55 15.82 5.23 -8.84
CA SER A 55 14.43 4.85 -8.53
C SER A 55 14.29 4.43 -7.06
N LEU A 56 13.08 4.44 -6.51
CA LEU A 56 12.83 3.86 -5.17
C LEU A 56 12.78 2.33 -5.20
N PHE A 57 12.56 1.74 -6.38
CA PHE A 57 12.50 0.28 -6.58
C PHE A 57 13.84 -0.36 -6.20
N ASP A 58 13.83 -1.29 -5.24
CA ASP A 58 15.00 -2.01 -4.70
C ASP A 58 16.17 -1.16 -4.16
N ASN A 59 16.11 0.17 -4.26
CA ASN A 59 17.11 1.10 -3.75
C ASN A 59 16.67 1.79 -2.45
N THR A 60 15.60 1.32 -1.81
CA THR A 60 15.19 1.79 -0.48
C THR A 60 14.91 0.69 0.52
N VAL A 61 15.11 1.02 1.80
CA VAL A 61 14.69 0.20 2.94
C VAL A 61 13.68 0.98 3.76
N VAL A 62 12.63 0.28 4.21
CA VAL A 62 11.58 0.87 5.03
C VAL A 62 11.54 0.22 6.41
N PHE A 63 11.41 1.05 7.43
CA PHE A 63 11.13 0.65 8.80
C PHE A 63 9.84 1.31 9.27
N VAL A 64 9.03 0.58 10.01
CA VAL A 64 7.86 1.12 10.71
C VAL A 64 7.99 0.73 12.17
N ASP A 65 8.13 1.74 13.01
CA ASP A 65 8.25 1.61 14.45
C ASP A 65 6.94 2.01 15.12
N THR A 66 6.35 1.09 15.86
CA THR A 66 5.18 1.33 16.72
C THR A 66 5.56 0.99 18.15
N PRO A 67 5.26 1.86 19.14
CA PRO A 67 5.61 1.61 20.53
C PRO A 67 5.13 0.22 21.01
N GLY A 68 6.07 -0.62 21.43
CA GLY A 68 5.79 -1.96 21.94
C GLY A 68 6.05 -3.10 20.96
N GLU A 69 6.39 -2.80 19.70
CA GLU A 69 6.85 -3.78 18.71
C GLU A 69 8.24 -3.38 18.20
N ASP A 70 9.20 -4.32 18.21
CA ASP A 70 10.54 -4.05 17.68
C ASP A 70 10.52 -3.94 16.15
N ASN A 71 11.31 -3.01 15.61
CA ASN A 71 11.51 -2.85 14.17
C ASN A 71 12.05 -4.14 13.53
N ALA A 72 11.27 -4.73 12.62
CA ALA A 72 11.71 -5.88 11.83
C ALA A 72 12.07 -5.45 10.39
N PRO A 73 13.33 -5.57 9.95
CA PRO A 73 13.71 -5.30 8.57
C PRO A 73 13.00 -6.28 7.62
N GLY A 74 12.56 -5.79 6.46
CA GLY A 74 11.91 -6.61 5.43
C GLY A 74 10.42 -6.88 5.66
N THR A 75 9.83 -6.42 6.76
CA THR A 75 8.37 -6.49 6.97
C THR A 75 7.62 -5.49 6.09
N PHE A 76 8.23 -4.32 5.87
CA PHE A 76 7.68 -3.25 5.05
C PHE A 76 8.57 -3.02 3.83
N THR A 77 7.94 -2.76 2.69
CA THR A 77 8.61 -2.48 1.42
C THR A 77 7.81 -1.47 0.59
N LEU A 78 8.50 -0.81 -0.34
CA LEU A 78 7.87 0.00 -1.37
C LEU A 78 7.62 -0.89 -2.60
N VAL A 79 6.35 -1.04 -2.97
CA VAL A 79 5.91 -1.87 -4.10
C VAL A 79 5.56 -0.95 -5.27
N ALA A 80 6.20 -1.20 -6.41
CA ALA A 80 5.87 -0.64 -7.73
C ALA A 80 6.64 -1.41 -8.82
N ASP A 81 6.45 -1.01 -10.08
CA ASP A 81 7.37 -1.40 -11.18
C ASP A 81 8.63 -0.51 -11.19
N VAL A 82 9.69 -0.98 -11.85
CA VAL A 82 11.01 -0.30 -11.90
C VAL A 82 10.94 1.13 -12.49
N ASP A 83 10.03 1.36 -13.44
CA ASP A 83 9.79 2.62 -14.14
C ASP A 83 8.58 3.39 -13.59
N ALA A 84 8.00 2.92 -12.48
CA ALA A 84 6.88 3.57 -11.85
C ALA A 84 7.27 4.93 -11.26
N LYS A 85 6.31 5.85 -11.25
CA LYS A 85 6.45 7.16 -10.58
C LYS A 85 5.92 7.14 -9.15
N SER A 86 5.10 6.15 -8.81
CA SER A 86 4.44 6.06 -7.51
C SER A 86 4.76 4.72 -6.88
N PHE A 87 5.18 4.75 -5.63
CA PHE A 87 5.63 3.60 -4.86
C PHE A 87 4.79 3.46 -3.61
N ARG A 88 4.03 2.37 -3.50
CA ARG A 88 3.13 2.15 -2.39
C ARG A 88 3.84 1.43 -1.25
N LEU A 89 3.72 1.94 -0.04
CA LEU A 89 4.16 1.22 1.15
C LEU A 89 3.24 0.03 1.42
N ASN A 90 3.84 -1.16 1.57
CA ASN A 90 3.16 -2.40 1.87
C ASN A 90 3.89 -3.14 3.01
N PRO A 91 3.18 -3.66 4.04
CA PRO A 91 1.75 -3.54 4.30
C PRO A 91 1.32 -2.13 4.74
N LEU A 92 0.00 -1.95 4.90
CA LEU A 92 -0.57 -0.73 5.50
C LEU A 92 0.01 -0.46 6.89
N VAL A 93 0.21 0.80 7.22
CA VAL A 93 0.72 1.23 8.52
C VAL A 93 -0.43 1.28 9.52
N THR A 94 -0.50 0.28 10.39
CA THR A 94 -1.53 0.24 11.44
C THR A 94 -1.05 0.99 12.68
N VAL A 95 -1.80 2.01 13.07
CA VAL A 95 -1.54 2.82 14.26
C VAL A 95 -2.64 2.55 15.29
N PRO A 96 -2.30 2.10 16.51
CA PRO A 96 -3.29 1.89 17.57
C PRO A 96 -4.09 3.16 17.88
N ALA A 97 -5.25 2.98 18.54
CA ALA A 97 -6.02 4.09 19.11
C ALA A 97 -5.13 4.95 20.03
N HIS A 98 -5.14 6.27 19.85
CA HIS A 98 -4.26 7.22 20.57
C HIS A 98 -2.75 6.88 20.47
N GLY A 99 -2.38 6.06 19.49
CA GLY A 99 -1.03 5.56 19.28
C GLY A 99 -0.22 6.40 18.32
N THR A 100 1.05 6.04 18.18
CA THR A 100 1.96 6.65 17.20
C THR A 100 2.68 5.59 16.39
N ALA A 101 2.96 5.87 15.13
CA ALA A 101 3.92 5.12 14.32
C ALA A 101 4.99 6.07 13.75
N LEU A 102 6.20 5.57 13.58
CA LEU A 102 7.28 6.23 12.85
C LEU A 102 7.64 5.40 11.63
N VAL A 103 7.34 5.93 10.45
CA VAL A 103 7.74 5.35 9.18
C VAL A 103 9.06 5.99 8.77
N ALA A 104 10.10 5.19 8.55
CA ALA A 104 11.39 5.64 8.07
C ALA A 104 11.68 5.00 6.71
N VAL A 105 11.93 5.82 5.69
CA VAL A 105 12.38 5.40 4.37
C VAL A 105 13.80 5.90 4.19
N LEU A 106 14.73 4.96 3.99
CA LEU A 106 16.14 5.25 3.77
C LEU A 106 16.53 4.75 2.37
N PRO A 107 17.55 5.33 1.72
CA PRO A 107 18.27 4.63 0.64
C PRO A 107 18.66 3.22 1.13
N SER A 108 18.75 2.18 0.30
CA SER A 108 19.26 0.84 0.71
C SER A 108 20.46 0.39 -0.09
N ASP A 109 20.58 0.87 -1.33
CA ASP A 109 21.68 0.58 -2.22
C ASP A 109 22.34 1.91 -2.65
N PRO A 110 23.64 2.12 -2.44
CA PRO A 110 24.55 1.16 -1.87
C PRO A 110 24.90 1.57 -0.43
N PHE A 111 24.45 0.79 0.56
CA PHE A 111 24.92 0.90 1.94
C PHE A 111 26.07 -0.07 2.20
N ALA A 112 27.21 0.46 2.66
CA ALA A 112 28.12 -0.36 3.43
C ALA A 112 27.57 -0.54 4.85
N MET A 113 27.22 -1.79 5.18
CA MET A 113 27.17 -2.21 6.57
C MET A 113 28.55 -1.98 7.22
N PRO A 114 28.63 -1.68 8.53
CA PRO A 114 29.90 -1.50 9.22
C PRO A 114 30.88 -2.63 8.90
N GLY A 115 32.04 -2.30 8.31
CA GLY A 115 33.07 -3.26 7.90
C GLY A 115 33.07 -3.66 6.41
N CYS A 116 32.14 -3.17 5.60
CA CYS A 116 32.15 -3.33 4.15
C CYS A 116 32.80 -2.12 3.46
N THR A 117 33.32 -2.30 2.23
CA THR A 117 33.77 -1.19 1.38
C THR A 117 32.57 -0.30 1.07
N PRO A 118 32.59 1.00 1.44
CA PRO A 118 31.56 1.94 1.07
C PRO A 118 31.41 1.95 -0.45
N PRO A 119 30.24 1.62 -0.96
CA PRO A 119 29.97 1.78 -2.38
C PRO A 119 29.92 3.26 -2.75
N THR A 120 30.08 3.57 -4.04
CA THR A 120 30.18 4.96 -4.51
C THR A 120 28.88 5.72 -4.19
N PRO A 121 28.94 6.80 -3.39
CA PRO A 121 27.73 7.57 -3.05
C PRO A 121 27.20 8.34 -4.26
N ASP A 122 26.18 7.81 -4.94
CA ASP A 122 25.50 8.48 -6.04
C ASP A 122 23.97 8.27 -6.10
N PHE A 123 23.32 8.18 -4.94
CA PHE A 123 21.87 8.02 -4.88
C PHE A 123 21.17 9.34 -4.53
N GLU A 124 20.14 9.70 -5.29
CA GLU A 124 19.28 10.84 -4.97
C GLU A 124 17.89 10.62 -5.55
N CYS A 125 16.87 10.68 -4.68
CA CYS A 125 15.47 10.62 -5.08
C CYS A 125 14.66 11.66 -4.33
N ARG A 126 13.83 12.41 -5.07
CA ARG A 126 12.98 13.49 -4.56
C ARG A 126 11.56 13.33 -5.03
N GLY A 127 10.62 13.74 -4.20
CA GLY A 127 9.21 13.63 -4.52
C GLY A 127 8.30 14.16 -3.42
N TYR A 128 7.09 13.61 -3.37
CA TYR A 128 6.12 13.90 -2.32
C TYR A 128 5.44 12.62 -1.83
N VAL A 129 4.90 12.69 -0.63
CA VAL A 129 4.21 11.58 0.03
C VAL A 129 2.73 11.90 0.13
N ASP A 130 1.90 10.94 -0.27
CA ASP A 130 0.47 10.93 -0.04
C ASP A 130 0.14 9.99 1.12
N ILE A 131 -0.86 10.37 1.91
CA ILE A 131 -1.52 9.51 2.90
C ILE A 131 -3.00 9.36 2.56
N SER A 132 -3.55 8.16 2.77
CA SER A 132 -4.99 7.90 2.71
C SER A 132 -5.42 6.86 3.75
N LEU A 133 -6.72 6.84 4.05
CA LEU A 133 -7.35 5.86 4.92
C LEU A 133 -8.18 4.88 4.05
N PRO A 134 -7.61 3.80 3.50
CA PRO A 134 -8.34 2.90 2.60
C PRO A 134 -9.48 2.16 3.31
N ALA A 135 -10.47 1.67 2.56
CA ALA A 135 -11.40 0.67 3.10
C ALA A 135 -10.66 -0.66 3.33
N LEU A 136 -11.03 -1.39 4.39
CA LEU A 136 -10.39 -2.66 4.73
C LEU A 136 -11.29 -3.84 4.40
N PHE A 137 -10.69 -4.95 3.97
CA PHE A 137 -11.41 -6.20 3.82
C PHE A 137 -11.72 -6.81 5.19
N GLN A 138 -13.02 -7.00 5.47
CA GLN A 138 -13.50 -7.64 6.68
C GLN A 138 -14.44 -8.79 6.33
N PHE A 139 -14.33 -9.89 7.07
CA PHE A 139 -15.29 -10.98 6.98
C PHE A 139 -16.57 -10.58 7.71
N VAL A 140 -17.67 -10.48 6.99
CA VAL A 140 -18.97 -10.14 7.56
C VAL A 140 -19.86 -11.39 7.60
N PRO A 141 -20.27 -11.85 8.79
CA PRO A 141 -21.14 -12.99 8.94
C PRO A 141 -22.50 -12.75 8.29
N GLY A 142 -22.95 -13.66 7.42
CA GLY A 142 -24.27 -13.63 6.82
C GLY A 142 -25.24 -14.63 7.45
N PRO A 143 -26.53 -14.55 7.08
CA PRO A 143 -27.55 -15.48 7.57
C PRO A 143 -27.20 -16.94 7.24
N GLY A 144 -27.32 -17.82 8.22
CA GLY A 144 -27.06 -19.26 8.03
C GLY A 144 -25.58 -19.67 8.05
N GLY A 145 -24.67 -18.81 8.52
CA GLY A 145 -23.24 -19.14 8.68
C GLY A 145 -22.40 -18.97 7.41
N PHE A 146 -22.99 -18.53 6.30
CA PHE A 146 -22.28 -18.08 5.12
C PHE A 146 -21.90 -16.61 5.32
N GLY A 147 -20.63 -16.32 5.56
CA GLY A 147 -20.12 -14.94 5.57
C GLY A 147 -19.42 -14.59 4.26
N VAL A 148 -19.29 -13.30 4.00
CA VAL A 148 -18.63 -12.76 2.81
C VAL A 148 -17.51 -11.81 3.23
N PHE A 149 -16.42 -11.81 2.47
CA PHE A 149 -15.45 -10.74 2.58
C PHE A 149 -16.01 -9.52 1.87
N GLN A 150 -16.10 -8.40 2.58
CA GLN A 150 -16.49 -7.13 2.00
C GLN A 150 -15.53 -6.03 2.46
N GLN A 151 -15.35 -5.02 1.62
CA GLN A 151 -14.67 -3.81 2.06
C GLN A 151 -15.58 -2.99 2.95
N VAL A 152 -15.03 -2.54 4.07
CA VAL A 152 -15.71 -1.70 5.04
C VAL A 152 -14.83 -0.48 5.26
N ALA A 153 -15.44 0.71 5.21
CA ALA A 153 -14.76 1.94 5.59
C ALA A 153 -14.25 1.80 7.03
N GLN A 154 -13.04 2.31 7.31
CA GLN A 154 -12.51 2.24 8.67
C GLN A 154 -13.25 3.16 9.63
N SER A 155 -13.83 4.25 9.13
CA SER A 155 -14.58 5.26 9.90
C SER A 155 -15.74 5.77 9.05
N ASP A 156 -16.82 6.21 9.70
CA ASP A 156 -17.97 6.87 9.07
C ASP A 156 -17.76 8.39 8.92
N THR A 157 -16.75 8.94 9.60
CA THR A 157 -16.41 10.36 9.59
C THR A 157 -14.92 10.57 9.28
N PRO A 158 -14.52 11.77 8.85
CA PRO A 158 -13.11 12.13 8.74
C PRO A 158 -12.38 11.84 10.05
N VAL A 159 -11.16 11.30 9.96
CA VAL A 159 -10.33 10.99 11.13
C VAL A 159 -9.24 12.04 11.29
N ASP A 160 -8.97 12.45 12.53
CA ASP A 160 -7.94 13.42 12.84
C ASP A 160 -6.62 12.73 13.20
N VAL A 161 -5.52 13.21 12.59
CA VAL A 161 -4.16 12.72 12.84
C VAL A 161 -3.19 13.88 12.99
N LEU A 162 -2.13 13.68 13.77
CA LEU A 162 -0.96 14.57 13.77
C LEU A 162 0.12 13.95 12.91
N LEU A 163 0.58 14.68 11.89
CA LEU A 163 1.68 14.24 11.04
C LEU A 163 2.91 15.09 11.28
N THR A 164 4.07 14.44 11.43
CA THR A 164 5.35 15.13 11.57
C THR A 164 6.37 14.51 10.61
N PRO A 165 6.45 15.02 9.38
CA PRO A 165 7.49 14.64 8.44
C PRO A 165 8.82 15.29 8.85
N GLN A 166 9.90 14.56 8.66
CA GLN A 166 11.26 14.95 9.04
C GLN A 166 12.25 14.40 8.01
N ASN A 167 13.31 15.16 7.75
CA ASN A 167 14.54 14.63 7.19
C ASN A 167 15.54 14.43 8.31
N ARG A 168 16.16 13.25 8.37
CA ARG A 168 17.30 12.99 9.25
C ARG A 168 18.49 12.63 8.39
N ALA A 169 19.60 13.29 8.65
CA ALA A 169 20.84 13.12 7.90
C ALA A 169 21.99 12.74 8.83
N THR A 170 22.81 11.81 8.36
CA THR A 170 24.10 11.46 8.95
C THR A 170 25.19 11.86 7.96
N TYR A 171 26.21 12.56 8.43
CA TYR A 171 27.34 13.01 7.62
C TYR A 171 28.54 12.14 7.92
N PHE A 172 29.08 11.53 6.87
CA PHE A 172 30.26 10.69 6.93
C PHE A 172 31.45 11.47 6.39
N LYS A 173 32.52 11.51 7.17
CA LYS A 173 33.80 12.06 6.72
C LYS A 173 34.42 11.16 5.63
N PRO A 174 35.41 11.63 4.86
CA PRO A 174 36.04 10.83 3.80
C PRO A 174 36.59 9.47 4.27
N GLU A 175 36.99 9.35 5.54
CA GLU A 175 37.43 8.08 6.14
C GLU A 175 36.29 7.14 6.59
N GLY A 176 35.03 7.52 6.37
CA GLY A 176 33.84 6.73 6.71
C GLY A 176 33.34 6.89 8.14
N SER A 177 33.98 7.75 8.95
CA SER A 177 33.53 8.03 10.32
C SER A 177 32.34 8.99 10.34
N ILE A 178 31.42 8.83 11.30
CA ILE A 178 30.31 9.78 11.48
C ILE A 178 30.86 11.10 12.00
N GLY A 179 30.74 12.16 11.20
CA GLY A 179 31.16 13.51 11.57
C GLY A 179 30.07 14.31 12.27
N ALA A 180 28.82 14.15 11.83
CA ALA A 180 27.67 14.88 12.38
C ALA A 180 26.35 14.17 12.07
N GLN A 181 25.30 14.59 12.77
CA GLN A 181 23.91 14.20 12.49
C GLN A 181 23.01 15.43 12.60
N THR A 182 22.02 15.54 11.72
CA THR A 182 21.02 16.60 11.76
C THR A 182 19.63 16.03 11.59
N GLN A 183 18.65 16.72 12.17
CA GLN A 183 17.23 16.45 11.98
C GLN A 183 16.52 17.76 11.71
N SER A 184 15.66 17.77 10.71
CA SER A 184 14.80 18.91 10.37
C SER A 184 13.37 18.43 10.18
N SER A 185 12.42 19.17 10.73
CA SER A 185 11.00 18.94 10.42
C SER A 185 10.69 19.55 9.06
N LEU A 186 9.90 18.84 8.26
CA LEU A 186 9.40 19.33 7.00
C LEU A 186 8.02 19.98 7.21
N PRO A 187 7.66 21.01 6.44
CA PRO A 187 6.32 21.55 6.47
C PRO A 187 5.32 20.52 5.95
N LEU A 188 4.14 20.43 6.59
CA LEU A 188 3.00 19.77 5.96
C LEU A 188 2.56 20.58 4.75
N ALA A 189 1.97 19.90 3.75
CA ALA A 189 1.49 20.52 2.52
C ALA A 189 0.44 21.62 2.79
N ASN A 190 -0.33 21.48 3.87
CA ASN A 190 -1.32 22.48 4.31
C ASN A 190 -0.78 23.45 5.38
N GLY A 191 0.48 23.31 5.81
CA GLY A 191 1.11 24.11 6.86
C GLY A 191 0.54 23.89 8.28
N ALA A 192 -0.41 22.97 8.46
CA ALA A 192 -0.97 22.64 9.76
C ALA A 192 -0.07 21.62 10.51
N GLY A 193 -0.40 21.32 11.77
CA GLY A 193 0.15 20.17 12.50
C GLY A 193 -0.84 19.01 12.64
N LYS A 194 -2.13 19.30 12.44
CA LYS A 194 -3.25 18.35 12.46
C LYS A 194 -3.86 18.26 11.07
N MET A 195 -4.16 17.05 10.63
CA MET A 195 -4.87 16.80 9.37
C MET A 195 -6.08 15.93 9.60
N SER A 196 -7.13 16.18 8.83
CA SER A 196 -8.34 15.38 8.80
C SER A 196 -8.36 14.57 7.51
N ILE A 197 -8.46 13.24 7.61
CA ILE A 197 -8.38 12.32 6.48
C ILE A 197 -9.76 11.71 6.27
N GLU A 198 -10.30 11.90 5.07
CA GLU A 198 -11.55 11.27 4.66
C GLU A 198 -11.39 9.75 4.56
N PRO A 199 -12.34 8.96 5.10
CA PRO A 199 -12.32 7.52 4.95
C PRO A 199 -12.58 7.13 3.49
N GLY A 200 -11.71 6.25 2.98
CA GLY A 200 -11.88 5.59 1.70
C GLY A 200 -13.18 4.80 1.70
N GLN A 201 -13.96 5.00 0.65
CA GLN A 201 -15.22 4.30 0.48
C GLN A 201 -14.96 2.89 -0.06
N PRO A 202 -15.76 1.89 0.34
CA PRO A 202 -15.76 0.60 -0.32
C PRO A 202 -15.97 0.80 -1.83
N PHE A 203 -15.23 0.07 -2.67
CA PHE A 203 -15.55 0.08 -4.09
C PHE A 203 -16.96 -0.52 -4.29
N GLY A 204 -17.80 0.19 -5.04
CA GLY A 204 -19.14 -0.28 -5.38
C GLY A 204 -19.15 -0.86 -6.78
N LEU A 205 -19.47 -2.15 -6.93
CA LEU A 205 -19.89 -2.74 -8.22
C LEU A 205 -21.31 -2.28 -8.60
N GLY A 206 -21.55 -0.98 -8.56
CA GLY A 206 -22.84 -0.37 -8.86
C GLY A 206 -23.13 -0.40 -10.37
N GLY A 207 -23.41 -1.57 -10.94
CA GLY A 207 -23.97 -1.77 -12.28
C GLY A 207 -23.12 -1.31 -13.48
N ALA A 208 -22.04 -0.58 -13.27
CA ALA A 208 -21.05 -0.23 -14.28
C ALA A 208 -19.91 -1.25 -14.26
N ALA A 209 -19.42 -1.59 -15.46
CA ALA A 209 -18.33 -2.54 -15.64
C ALA A 209 -17.11 -2.15 -14.77
N LEU A 210 -16.61 -3.13 -14.00
CA LEU A 210 -15.32 -3.05 -13.31
C LEU A 210 -14.25 -2.48 -14.25
N GLN A 211 -13.64 -1.37 -13.86
CA GLN A 211 -12.48 -0.87 -14.58
C GLN A 211 -11.24 -1.62 -14.08
N ALA A 212 -10.32 -1.96 -14.99
CA ALA A 212 -9.11 -2.71 -14.65
C ALA A 212 -8.26 -2.00 -13.57
N SER A 213 -8.24 -0.66 -13.57
CA SER A 213 -7.53 0.14 -12.58
C SER A 213 -8.08 -0.03 -11.15
N GLU A 214 -9.39 -0.26 -11.01
CA GLU A 214 -10.01 -0.51 -9.69
C GLU A 214 -9.62 -1.90 -9.16
N LEU A 215 -9.35 -2.85 -10.07
CA LEU A 215 -8.88 -4.19 -9.71
C LEU A 215 -7.40 -4.19 -9.33
N ASP A 216 -6.57 -3.40 -10.00
CA ASP A 216 -5.14 -3.28 -9.68
C ASP A 216 -4.93 -2.72 -8.27
N ASP A 217 -5.69 -1.69 -7.90
CA ASP A 217 -5.68 -1.15 -6.53
C ASP A 217 -6.10 -2.20 -5.50
N LEU A 218 -7.05 -3.07 -5.87
CA LEU A 218 -7.59 -4.13 -5.02
C LEU A 218 -6.62 -5.28 -4.80
N VAL A 219 -5.90 -5.67 -5.84
CA VAL A 219 -4.86 -6.72 -5.78
C VAL A 219 -3.68 -6.23 -4.95
N ALA A 220 -3.32 -4.95 -5.06
CA ALA A 220 -2.22 -4.36 -4.30
C ALA A 220 -2.49 -4.26 -2.78
N ASP A 221 -3.75 -4.21 -2.35
CA ASP A 221 -4.14 -4.14 -0.93
C ASP A 221 -4.23 -5.50 -0.22
N LEU A 222 -4.15 -6.59 -0.98
CA LEU A 222 -4.29 -7.94 -0.43
C LEU A 222 -2.90 -8.56 -0.22
N PRO A 223 -2.60 -9.12 0.97
CA PRO A 223 -1.37 -9.89 1.14
C PRO A 223 -1.40 -11.11 0.20
N GLU A 224 -0.27 -11.44 -0.44
CA GLU A 224 -0.16 -12.49 -1.50
C GLU A 224 -0.87 -13.81 -1.16
N SER A 225 -0.90 -14.20 0.12
CA SER A 225 -1.57 -15.41 0.61
C SER A 225 -3.10 -15.33 0.68
N ALA A 226 -3.68 -14.13 0.68
CA ALA A 226 -5.12 -13.86 0.71
C ALA A 226 -5.69 -13.40 -0.66
N VAL A 227 -4.82 -13.03 -1.62
CA VAL A 227 -5.17 -12.46 -2.94
C VAL A 227 -6.17 -13.30 -3.71
N ARG A 228 -6.19 -14.63 -3.55
CA ARG A 228 -7.04 -15.49 -4.40
C ARG A 228 -8.42 -15.80 -3.82
N PRO A 229 -8.55 -16.30 -2.57
CA PRO A 229 -9.86 -16.74 -2.08
C PRO A 229 -10.76 -15.58 -1.65
N ALA A 230 -10.21 -14.55 -1.00
CA ALA A 230 -11.00 -13.42 -0.51
C ALA A 230 -11.47 -12.51 -1.66
N LEU A 231 -10.56 -12.20 -2.60
CA LEU A 231 -10.88 -11.48 -3.83
C LEU A 231 -11.92 -12.22 -4.67
N LEU A 232 -11.73 -13.53 -4.91
CA LEU A 232 -12.76 -14.33 -5.60
C LEU A 232 -14.07 -14.34 -4.83
N ALA A 233 -14.05 -14.51 -3.50
CA ALA A 233 -15.27 -14.60 -2.71
C ALA A 233 -16.08 -13.29 -2.75
N THR A 234 -15.42 -12.12 -2.73
CA THR A 234 -16.09 -10.83 -2.90
C THR A 234 -16.61 -10.65 -4.31
N LEU A 235 -15.77 -10.93 -5.31
CA LEU A 235 -16.16 -10.84 -6.72
C LEU A 235 -17.34 -11.78 -7.02
N MET A 236 -17.35 -12.99 -6.45
CA MET A 236 -18.43 -13.98 -6.57
C MET A 236 -19.66 -13.64 -5.74
N GLY A 237 -19.48 -13.05 -4.55
CA GLY A 237 -20.58 -12.65 -3.65
C GLY A 237 -21.37 -11.45 -4.16
N GLN A 238 -20.77 -10.64 -5.04
CA GLN A 238 -21.42 -9.50 -5.69
C GLN A 238 -21.99 -9.83 -7.09
N ILE A 239 -21.88 -11.08 -7.55
CA ILE A 239 -22.51 -11.55 -8.79
C ILE A 239 -24.00 -11.77 -8.55
N ASP A 240 -24.82 -10.81 -8.97
CA ASP A 240 -26.25 -11.06 -9.20
C ASP A 240 -26.36 -11.89 -10.49
N GLY A 241 -26.60 -13.20 -10.34
CA GLY A 241 -26.46 -14.22 -11.38
C GLY A 241 -27.29 -13.98 -12.66
N ASP A 242 -28.25 -13.06 -12.62
CA ASP A 242 -29.12 -12.72 -13.75
C ASP A 242 -28.79 -11.36 -14.42
N LYS A 243 -27.83 -10.58 -13.90
CA LYS A 243 -27.53 -9.21 -14.40
C LYS A 243 -26.07 -8.94 -14.78
N MET A 244 -25.15 -9.85 -14.46
CA MET A 244 -23.74 -9.63 -14.73
C MET A 244 -23.36 -10.05 -16.15
N ASP A 245 -22.69 -9.16 -16.89
CA ASP A 245 -22.04 -9.52 -18.15
C ASP A 245 -20.74 -10.29 -17.84
N LEU A 246 -20.86 -11.63 -17.82
CA LEU A 246 -19.74 -12.54 -17.56
C LEU A 246 -18.62 -12.43 -18.61
N VAL A 247 -18.92 -11.94 -19.82
CA VAL A 247 -17.90 -11.75 -20.87
C VAL A 247 -17.04 -10.54 -20.52
N ALA A 248 -17.66 -9.42 -20.18
CA ALA A 248 -16.96 -8.22 -19.73
C ALA A 248 -16.17 -8.50 -18.44
N PHE A 249 -16.77 -9.23 -17.50
CA PHE A 249 -16.12 -9.59 -16.25
C PHE A 249 -14.88 -10.46 -16.43
N ASN A 250 -14.96 -11.53 -17.22
CA ASN A 250 -13.82 -12.40 -17.51
C ASN A 250 -12.71 -11.65 -18.26
N ALA A 251 -13.07 -10.70 -19.14
CA ALA A 251 -12.10 -9.86 -19.83
C ALA A 251 -11.34 -8.95 -18.84
N THR A 252 -12.01 -8.39 -17.84
CA THR A 252 -11.36 -7.58 -16.79
C THR A 252 -10.44 -8.44 -15.91
N LEU A 253 -10.85 -9.64 -15.52
CA LEU A 253 -9.98 -10.56 -14.77
C LEU A 253 -8.71 -10.91 -15.56
N GLN A 254 -8.87 -11.19 -16.85
CA GLN A 254 -7.74 -11.50 -17.73
C GLN A 254 -6.82 -10.29 -17.90
N ALA A 255 -7.36 -9.08 -18.03
CA ALA A 255 -6.59 -7.84 -18.10
C ALA A 255 -5.78 -7.58 -16.82
N ALA A 256 -6.32 -7.95 -15.65
CA ALA A 256 -5.65 -7.89 -14.36
C ALA A 256 -4.70 -9.08 -14.08
N GLY A 257 -4.42 -9.92 -15.08
CA GLY A 257 -3.53 -11.09 -14.94
C GLY A 257 -4.11 -12.24 -14.10
N ILE A 258 -5.40 -12.19 -13.76
CA ILE A 258 -6.11 -13.24 -13.02
C ILE A 258 -6.59 -14.29 -14.02
N ASN A 259 -5.88 -15.41 -14.09
CA ASN A 259 -6.21 -16.55 -14.97
C ASN A 259 -7.41 -17.37 -14.44
N LEU A 260 -8.58 -16.74 -14.37
CA LEU A 260 -9.83 -17.34 -13.93
C LEU A 260 -10.98 -16.91 -14.84
N ALA A 261 -11.84 -17.86 -15.22
CA ALA A 261 -13.02 -17.59 -16.03
C ALA A 261 -14.26 -18.20 -15.36
N LEU A 262 -15.33 -17.42 -15.29
CA LEU A 262 -16.63 -17.88 -14.81
C LEU A 262 -17.51 -18.30 -16.00
N GLU A 263 -18.15 -19.46 -15.89
CA GLU A 263 -19.12 -19.95 -16.86
C GLU A 263 -20.51 -20.12 -16.23
N PRO A 264 -21.60 -19.81 -16.95
CA PRO A 264 -22.96 -20.08 -16.49
C PRO A 264 -23.14 -21.58 -16.23
N ARG A 265 -23.73 -21.91 -15.08
CA ARG A 265 -24.06 -23.30 -14.75
C ARG A 265 -25.21 -23.75 -15.66
N LYS A 266 -24.95 -24.66 -16.60
CA LYS A 266 -26.03 -25.36 -17.33
C LYS A 266 -26.86 -26.13 -16.32
N SER A 267 -28.11 -25.74 -16.11
CA SER A 267 -29.01 -26.53 -15.26
C SER A 267 -29.19 -27.90 -15.89
N GLN A 268 -28.82 -28.96 -15.18
CA GLN A 268 -29.29 -30.30 -15.52
C GLN A 268 -30.79 -30.31 -15.22
N ALA A 269 -31.60 -30.09 -16.25
CA ALA A 269 -33.03 -30.31 -16.16
C ALA A 269 -33.26 -31.73 -15.63
N GLN A 270 -33.83 -31.82 -14.42
CA GLN A 270 -34.37 -33.05 -13.87
C GLN A 270 -35.28 -33.68 -14.93
N LYS A 271 -34.83 -34.79 -15.54
CA LYS A 271 -35.72 -35.68 -16.27
C LYS A 271 -36.79 -36.13 -15.29
N LYS A 272 -37.99 -35.51 -15.35
CA LYS A 272 -39.21 -36.04 -14.75
C LYS A 272 -39.36 -37.49 -15.23
N SER A 273 -39.04 -38.45 -14.37
CA SER A 273 -39.41 -39.85 -14.59
C SER A 273 -40.93 -39.91 -14.60
N LYS A 274 -41.49 -40.12 -15.78
CA LYS A 274 -42.91 -40.34 -16.01
C LYS A 274 -43.31 -41.60 -15.23
N ALA A 275 -44.07 -41.44 -14.15
CA ALA A 275 -44.64 -42.58 -13.42
C ALA A 275 -45.59 -43.36 -14.34
N PRO A 276 -45.59 -44.71 -14.31
CA PRO A 276 -46.55 -45.50 -15.08
C PRO A 276 -47.93 -45.39 -14.45
N ARG A 277 -48.95 -45.26 -15.32
CA ARG A 277 -50.38 -45.27 -14.94
C ARG A 277 -50.75 -46.62 -14.30
N PRO A 278 -51.69 -46.65 -13.34
CA PRO A 278 -52.26 -47.90 -12.88
C PRO A 278 -53.21 -48.44 -13.97
N GLU A 279 -52.97 -49.66 -14.43
CA GLU A 279 -53.97 -50.42 -15.17
C GLU A 279 -55.03 -50.90 -14.18
N THR A 280 -56.27 -50.53 -14.48
CA THR A 280 -57.49 -51.10 -13.90
C THR A 280 -58.01 -52.08 -14.95
N VAL A 281 -58.02 -53.38 -14.64
CA VAL A 281 -59.17 -54.29 -14.54
C VAL A 281 -58.68 -55.56 -13.83
#